data_AF-A0A194S1J3-F1
#
_entry.id   AF-A0A194S1J3-F1
#
_cell.length_a   1.000
_cell.length_b   1.000
_cell.length_c   1.000
_cell.angle_alpha   90.00
_cell.angle_beta   90.00
_cell.angle_gamma   90.00
#
_symmetry.space_group_name_H-M   'P 1'
#
loop_
_entity.id
_entity.type
_entity.pdbx_description
1 polymer ?
#
loop_
_entity_poly.entity_id
_entity_poly.type
_entity_poly.pdbx_seq_one_letter_code
_entity_poly.pdbx_strand_id
1 'polypeptide(L)'
;ALSLKSQANTHFSSSRYREALDLYTASLNKNPFDPIVWSNRAAVRLKLEEYGLGASLPFRTQVQVLTRTFSAQAYYRRALANLAILKPKAAIVDLKKVISLDPKNAAAKSQLDATQKLVRRLAFESAIKGKEEEAPSVTLQKQLDDGAFPIPSDYDGPRLDGDARPTSDFVDAMVEHFKAGKLLPKRIVWQILIGAYNILKEEETLVDVPIPEGQTVDVIGDVHGQFYDFMHLLTLTGAPSSSHTLVFDGDLVDRGSWSVEILLTVFCYKWLYPRNVFINRGNHETSDMNRVYGYEGESTKKYGPQTFKLSEEIFTALPLATLITASEPPRSDASPNPPNPTLCKGVKRFFVVHGGLFSRDDVTLDDVRAIPRMKLKQPGQEGLMCEMLWCDAPGRGPSKRGVGLGFGPDITRAWTEKNEITAVIRAHEVRQGGYSVEHGGLLITVFSAPNYVDQVGNLAAFARIDSSGEMKFTTFEAQPVRPCPPAPLSSSTTTWI
;
A
#
# COMPACT_ATOMS: atom_id res chain seq x y z
N ALA A 1 -2.10 3.55 37.53
CA ALA A 1 -2.87 3.40 36.28
C ALA A 1 -3.32 4.76 35.73
N LEU A 2 -4.10 5.55 36.49
CA LEU A 2 -4.68 6.82 36.00
C LEU A 2 -3.67 7.84 35.43
N SER A 3 -2.51 8.03 36.08
CA SER A 3 -1.45 8.93 35.56
C SER A 3 -0.92 8.48 34.19
N LEU A 4 -0.66 7.17 34.01
CA LEU A 4 -0.22 6.60 32.73
C LEU A 4 -1.28 6.78 31.64
N LYS A 5 -2.55 6.57 31.96
CA LYS A 5 -3.67 6.87 31.04
C LYS A 5 -3.68 8.34 30.62
N SER A 6 -3.48 9.26 31.57
CA SER A 6 -3.47 10.70 31.29
C SER A 6 -2.33 11.07 30.35
N GLN A 7 -1.12 10.56 30.61
CA GLN A 7 0.04 10.76 29.74
C GLN A 7 -0.21 10.17 28.34
N ALA A 8 -0.76 8.95 28.26
CA ALA A 8 -1.12 8.32 27.00
C ALA A 8 -2.10 9.16 26.18
N ASN A 9 -3.11 9.77 26.81
CA ASN A 9 -4.05 10.69 26.14
C ASN A 9 -3.33 11.92 25.58
N THR A 10 -2.35 12.48 26.29
CA THR A 10 -1.54 13.61 25.81
C THR A 10 -0.73 13.21 24.58
N HIS A 11 -0.07 12.06 24.62
CA HIS A 11 0.67 11.53 23.46
C HIS A 11 -0.25 11.28 22.27
N PHE A 12 -1.41 10.67 22.49
CA PHE A 12 -2.41 10.43 21.45
C PHE A 12 -2.87 11.74 20.79
N SER A 13 -3.15 12.77 21.60
CA SER A 13 -3.58 14.09 21.09
C SER A 13 -2.46 14.83 20.34
N SER A 14 -1.21 14.40 20.52
CA SER A 14 -0.03 14.93 19.83
C SER A 14 0.43 14.03 18.68
N SER A 15 -0.43 13.14 18.17
CA SER A 15 -0.12 12.15 17.12
C SER A 15 1.04 11.19 17.42
N ARG A 16 1.51 11.13 18.67
CA ARG A 16 2.57 10.21 19.13
C ARG A 16 1.99 8.85 19.49
N TYR A 17 1.52 8.14 18.47
CA TYR A 17 0.69 6.95 18.63
C TYR A 17 1.44 5.75 19.23
N ARG A 18 2.72 5.54 18.90
CA ARG A 18 3.50 4.42 19.47
C ARG A 18 3.73 4.61 20.98
N GLU A 19 4.11 5.81 21.39
CA GLU A 19 4.31 6.14 22.80
C GLU A 19 2.98 6.10 23.58
N ALA A 20 1.88 6.55 22.95
CA ALA A 20 0.55 6.39 23.53
C ALA A 20 0.18 4.91 23.74
N LEU A 21 0.50 4.04 22.77
CA LEU A 21 0.24 2.61 22.84
C LEU A 21 1.00 1.96 24.00
N ASP A 22 2.27 2.29 24.19
CA ASP A 22 3.11 1.78 25.27
C ASP A 22 2.57 2.21 26.63
N LEU A 23 2.21 3.50 26.78
CA LEU A 23 1.66 4.03 28.02
C LEU A 23 0.28 3.46 28.35
N TYR A 24 -0.61 3.26 27.36
CA TYR A 24 -1.87 2.56 27.58
C TYR A 24 -1.65 1.10 27.99
N THR A 25 -0.66 0.43 27.41
CA THR A 25 -0.30 -0.95 27.78
C THR A 25 0.24 -1.01 29.20
N ALA A 26 1.15 -0.12 29.58
CA ALA A 26 1.64 0.00 30.96
C ALA A 26 0.51 0.33 31.95
N SER A 27 -0.47 1.15 31.55
CA SER A 27 -1.66 1.44 32.35
C SER A 27 -2.49 0.18 32.59
N LEU A 28 -2.72 -0.63 31.55
CA LEU A 28 -3.48 -1.88 31.64
C LEU A 28 -2.75 -2.96 32.43
N ASN A 29 -1.43 -3.03 32.38
CA ASN A 29 -0.65 -3.94 33.23
C ASN A 29 -0.89 -3.65 34.73
N LYS A 30 -1.18 -2.39 35.08
CA LYS A 30 -1.53 -1.98 36.46
C LYS A 30 -3.02 -2.10 36.78
N ASN A 31 -3.90 -1.93 35.79
CA ASN A 31 -5.34 -2.13 35.93
C ASN A 31 -5.93 -2.71 34.63
N PRO A 32 -5.99 -4.04 34.50
CA PRO A 32 -6.42 -4.69 33.26
C PRO A 32 -7.93 -4.62 33.04
N PHE A 33 -8.70 -4.12 34.01
CA PHE A 33 -10.16 -4.11 33.98
C PHE A 33 -10.76 -2.76 33.57
N ASP A 34 -9.96 -1.76 33.22
CA ASP A 34 -10.45 -0.44 32.80
C ASP A 34 -10.96 -0.48 31.34
N PRO A 35 -12.28 -0.45 31.10
CA PRO A 35 -12.84 -0.54 29.75
C PRO A 35 -12.53 0.70 28.90
N ILE A 36 -12.29 1.86 29.52
CA ILE A 36 -11.97 3.10 28.82
C ILE A 36 -10.57 3.00 28.25
N VAL A 37 -9.61 2.48 29.03
CA VAL A 37 -8.22 2.33 28.58
C VAL A 37 -8.12 1.31 27.43
N TRP A 38 -8.85 0.19 27.51
CA TRP A 38 -8.93 -0.76 26.38
C TRP A 38 -9.52 -0.13 25.12
N SER A 39 -10.58 0.65 25.27
CA SER A 39 -11.21 1.38 24.16
C SER A 39 -10.24 2.40 23.54
N ASN A 40 -9.54 3.19 24.37
CA ASN A 40 -8.58 4.18 23.88
C ASN A 40 -7.38 3.54 23.20
N ARG A 41 -6.87 2.44 23.75
CA ARG A 41 -5.82 1.63 23.12
C ARG A 41 -6.25 1.11 21.75
N ALA A 42 -7.51 0.69 21.59
CA ALA A 42 -8.03 0.29 20.28
C ALA A 42 -8.07 1.46 19.28
N ALA A 43 -8.38 2.68 19.73
CA ALA A 43 -8.31 3.86 18.88
C ALA A 43 -6.88 4.16 18.39
N VAL A 44 -5.87 3.98 19.26
CA VAL A 44 -4.46 4.09 18.86
C VAL A 44 -4.11 3.05 17.80
N ARG A 45 -4.59 1.81 17.96
CA ARG A 45 -4.35 0.73 16.99
C ARG A 45 -5.03 0.97 15.65
N LEU A 46 -6.20 1.61 15.62
CA LEU A 46 -6.82 2.07 14.37
C LEU A 46 -5.92 3.08 13.64
N LYS A 47 -5.32 4.02 14.38
CA LYS A 47 -4.38 5.02 13.83
C LYS A 47 -3.05 4.41 13.36
N LEU A 48 -2.64 3.28 13.95
CA LEU A 48 -1.47 2.51 13.54
C LEU A 48 -1.78 1.39 12.53
N GLU A 49 -3.02 1.34 12.02
CA GLU A 49 -3.48 0.32 11.07
C GLU A 49 -3.44 -1.14 11.57
N GLU A 50 -3.39 -1.33 12.88
CA GLU A 50 -3.41 -2.64 13.55
C GLU A 50 -4.86 -3.10 13.78
N TYR A 51 -5.66 -3.14 12.72
CA TYR A 51 -7.12 -3.29 12.78
C TYR A 51 -7.58 -4.61 13.37
N GLY A 52 -6.86 -5.72 13.17
CA GLY A 52 -7.18 -7.02 13.76
C GLY A 52 -7.11 -6.99 15.29
N LEU A 53 -6.10 -6.31 15.83
CA LEU A 53 -6.03 -6.03 17.27
C LEU A 53 -7.07 -4.99 17.68
N GLY A 54 -7.29 -3.95 16.88
CA GLY A 54 -8.36 -2.97 17.11
C GLY A 54 -9.76 -3.59 17.22
N ALA A 55 -10.05 -4.65 16.46
CA ALA A 55 -11.34 -5.33 16.46
C ALA A 55 -11.54 -6.25 17.68
N SER A 56 -10.46 -6.88 18.18
CA SER A 56 -10.51 -7.84 19.28
C SER A 56 -10.35 -7.19 20.67
N LEU A 57 -9.61 -6.09 20.77
CA LEU A 57 -9.21 -5.50 22.05
C LEU A 57 -10.32 -4.83 22.88
N PRO A 58 -11.28 -4.07 22.31
CA PRO A 58 -12.28 -3.39 23.12
C PRO A 58 -13.17 -4.35 23.92
N PHE A 59 -13.13 -5.65 23.60
CA PHE A 59 -14.02 -6.68 24.13
C PHE A 59 -13.26 -7.91 24.67
N ARG A 60 -12.00 -7.76 25.11
CA ARG A 60 -11.29 -8.89 25.73
C ARG A 60 -12.16 -9.53 26.82
N THR A 61 -12.21 -10.86 26.79
CA THR A 61 -13.12 -11.70 27.59
C THR A 61 -13.13 -11.36 29.07
N GLN A 62 -11.97 -11.05 29.67
CA GLN A 62 -11.89 -10.65 31.08
C GLN A 62 -12.64 -9.36 31.43
N VAL A 63 -12.67 -8.36 30.52
CA VAL A 63 -13.41 -7.11 30.74
C VAL A 63 -14.91 -7.35 30.56
N GLN A 64 -15.25 -8.13 29.54
CA GLN A 64 -16.64 -8.46 29.16
C GLN A 64 -17.39 -9.22 30.25
N VAL A 65 -16.70 -10.09 31.00
CA VAL A 65 -17.27 -10.81 32.15
C VAL A 65 -17.62 -9.87 33.32
N LEU A 66 -16.86 -8.78 33.52
CA LEU A 66 -17.02 -7.91 34.70
C LEU A 66 -17.90 -6.68 34.44
N THR A 67 -17.84 -6.06 33.25
CA THR A 67 -18.56 -4.80 32.99
C THR A 67 -20.00 -5.00 32.52
N ARG A 68 -20.38 -6.21 32.07
CA ARG A 68 -21.69 -6.62 31.51
C ARG A 68 -22.19 -5.82 30.29
N THR A 69 -21.73 -4.58 30.08
CA THR A 69 -22.06 -3.68 28.96
C THR A 69 -20.89 -2.75 28.63
N PHE A 70 -20.62 -2.54 27.34
CA PHE A 70 -19.59 -1.61 26.86
C PHE A 70 -20.21 -0.29 26.37
N SER A 71 -19.41 0.77 26.34
CA SER A 71 -19.86 2.08 25.85
C SER A 71 -20.16 2.06 24.34
N ALA A 72 -21.04 2.95 23.89
CA ALA A 72 -21.32 3.16 22.47
C ALA A 72 -20.03 3.41 21.66
N GLN A 73 -19.08 4.15 22.24
CA GLN A 73 -17.79 4.42 21.62
C GLN A 73 -16.93 3.16 21.38
N ALA A 74 -16.96 2.18 22.29
CA ALA A 74 -16.22 0.93 22.14
C ALA A 74 -16.78 0.08 20.98
N TYR A 75 -18.11 -0.02 20.86
CA TYR A 75 -18.76 -0.66 19.72
C TYR A 75 -18.44 0.07 18.42
N TYR A 76 -18.48 1.41 18.42
CA TYR A 76 -18.16 2.20 17.23
C TYR A 76 -16.73 1.95 16.76
N ARG A 77 -15.75 1.96 17.68
CA ARG A 77 -14.34 1.65 17.37
C ARG A 77 -14.16 0.24 16.81
N ARG A 78 -14.84 -0.77 17.38
CA ARG A 78 -14.81 -2.13 16.83
C ARG A 78 -15.46 -2.22 15.46
N ALA A 79 -16.54 -1.47 15.22
CA ALA A 79 -17.15 -1.40 13.90
C ALA A 79 -16.18 -0.86 12.85
N LEU A 80 -15.48 0.24 13.17
CA LEU A 80 -14.45 0.81 12.29
C LEU A 80 -13.31 -0.18 12.03
N ALA A 81 -12.84 -0.88 13.08
CA ALA A 81 -11.82 -1.92 12.92
C ALA A 81 -12.30 -3.06 12.01
N ASN A 82 -13.55 -3.51 12.18
CA ASN A 82 -14.16 -4.53 11.34
C ASN A 82 -14.31 -4.08 9.89
N LEU A 83 -14.60 -2.80 9.64
CA LEU A 83 -14.67 -2.26 8.27
C LEU A 83 -13.30 -2.25 7.60
N ALA A 84 -12.26 -1.84 8.34
CA ALA A 84 -10.89 -1.81 7.85
C ALA A 84 -10.34 -3.21 7.50
N ILE A 85 -10.81 -4.27 8.18
CA ILE A 85 -10.48 -5.67 7.84
C ILE A 85 -11.52 -6.35 6.94
N LEU A 86 -12.32 -5.57 6.21
CA LEU A 86 -13.31 -6.06 5.24
C LEU A 86 -14.35 -7.02 5.82
N LYS A 87 -14.77 -6.80 7.07
CA LYS A 87 -15.88 -7.51 7.74
C LYS A 87 -17.10 -6.60 7.92
N PRO A 88 -17.71 -6.07 6.84
CA PRO A 88 -18.80 -5.10 6.95
C PRO A 88 -20.06 -5.68 7.60
N LYS A 89 -20.30 -7.00 7.50
CA LYS A 89 -21.40 -7.67 8.22
C LYS A 89 -21.22 -7.61 9.74
N ALA A 90 -19.99 -7.82 10.23
CA ALA A 90 -19.67 -7.69 11.65
C ALA A 90 -19.77 -6.23 12.12
N ALA A 91 -19.31 -5.29 11.30
CA ALA A 91 -19.43 -3.86 11.58
C ALA A 91 -20.90 -3.40 11.70
N ILE A 92 -21.81 -3.92 10.87
CA ILE A 92 -23.25 -3.61 10.97
C ILE A 92 -23.82 -4.01 12.33
N VAL A 93 -23.42 -5.16 12.88
CA VAL A 93 -23.88 -5.61 14.21
C VAL A 93 -23.47 -4.61 15.27
N ASP A 94 -22.22 -4.15 15.22
CA ASP A 94 -21.69 -3.16 16.16
C ASP A 94 -22.35 -1.80 16.00
N LEU A 95 -22.49 -1.29 14.76
CA LEU A 95 -23.13 0.00 14.49
C LEU A 95 -24.59 0.03 14.95
N LYS A 96 -25.34 -1.06 14.74
CA LYS A 96 -26.70 -1.18 15.30
C LYS A 96 -26.69 -1.10 16.82
N LYS A 97 -25.68 -1.70 17.47
CA LYS A 97 -25.53 -1.60 18.92
C LYS A 97 -25.18 -0.18 19.37
N VAL A 98 -24.31 0.53 18.63
CA VAL A 98 -24.03 1.96 18.88
C VAL A 98 -25.32 2.78 18.86
N ILE A 99 -26.13 2.64 17.81
CA ILE A 99 -27.40 3.37 17.68
C ILE A 99 -28.40 3.00 18.78
N SER A 100 -28.41 1.75 19.25
CA SER A 100 -29.26 1.36 20.38
C SER A 100 -28.84 2.00 21.72
N LEU A 101 -27.54 2.31 21.88
CA LEU A 101 -26.98 2.90 23.10
C LEU A 101 -26.94 4.44 23.04
N ASP A 102 -26.78 5.00 21.84
CA ASP A 102 -26.73 6.43 21.55
C ASP A 102 -27.50 6.73 20.23
N PRO A 103 -28.83 6.89 20.28
CA PRO A 103 -29.66 7.11 19.09
C PRO A 103 -29.37 8.42 18.35
N LYS A 104 -28.70 9.39 18.99
CA LYS A 104 -28.37 10.69 18.41
C LYS A 104 -27.02 10.69 17.69
N ASN A 105 -26.31 9.56 17.66
CA ASN A 105 -25.02 9.44 17.02
C ASN A 105 -25.12 9.52 15.49
N ALA A 106 -25.02 10.73 14.94
CA ALA A 106 -25.13 10.99 13.51
C ALA A 106 -24.04 10.25 12.69
N ALA A 107 -22.81 10.18 13.22
CA ALA A 107 -21.70 9.49 12.57
C ALA A 107 -21.97 7.98 12.44
N ALA A 108 -22.42 7.33 13.52
CA ALA A 108 -22.77 5.91 13.47
C ALA A 108 -23.95 5.61 12.55
N LYS A 109 -24.92 6.53 12.45
CA LYS A 109 -26.07 6.37 11.55
C LYS A 109 -25.63 6.45 10.09
N SER A 110 -24.85 7.48 9.74
CA SER A 110 -24.30 7.65 8.40
C SER A 110 -23.43 6.45 7.99
N GLN A 111 -22.56 5.99 8.91
CA GLN A 111 -21.71 4.83 8.69
C GLN A 111 -22.53 3.55 8.49
N LEU A 112 -23.60 3.35 9.27
CA LEU A 112 -24.48 2.17 9.15
C LEU A 112 -25.16 2.12 7.79
N ASP A 113 -25.72 3.24 7.34
CA ASP A 113 -26.40 3.35 6.05
C ASP A 113 -25.42 3.09 4.90
N ALA A 114 -24.23 3.69 4.95
CA ALA A 114 -23.19 3.47 3.95
C ALA A 114 -22.71 2.01 3.94
N THR A 115 -22.46 1.41 5.10
CA THR A 115 -22.03 0.00 5.21
C THR A 115 -23.10 -0.95 4.68
N GLN A 116 -24.39 -0.69 4.94
CA GLN A 116 -25.47 -1.51 4.40
C GLN A 116 -25.56 -1.42 2.87
N LYS A 117 -25.39 -0.22 2.30
CA LYS A 117 -25.31 -0.02 0.85
C LYS A 117 -24.14 -0.79 0.25
N LEU A 118 -22.96 -0.73 0.88
CA LEU A 118 -21.77 -1.48 0.47
C LEU A 118 -22.05 -2.99 0.46
N VAL A 119 -22.62 -3.55 1.53
CA VAL A 119 -22.93 -5.00 1.60
C VAL A 119 -23.91 -5.42 0.51
N ARG A 120 -24.93 -4.61 0.21
CA ARG A 120 -25.88 -4.89 -0.87
C ARG A 120 -25.19 -4.85 -2.24
N ARG A 121 -24.34 -3.85 -2.47
CA ARG A 121 -23.55 -3.71 -3.70
C ARG A 121 -22.62 -4.90 -3.90
N LEU A 122 -21.84 -5.28 -2.89
CA LEU A 122 -20.93 -6.43 -2.94
C LEU A 122 -21.69 -7.75 -3.19
N ALA A 123 -22.87 -7.92 -2.57
CA ALA A 123 -23.70 -9.10 -2.80
C ALA A 123 -24.22 -9.16 -4.24
N PHE A 124 -24.62 -8.01 -4.81
CA PHE A 124 -25.04 -7.91 -6.21
C PHE A 124 -23.88 -8.19 -7.17
N GLU A 125 -22.72 -7.58 -6.95
CA GLU A 125 -21.51 -7.80 -7.76
C GLU A 125 -21.05 -9.26 -7.72
N SER A 126 -21.08 -9.89 -6.54
CA SER A 126 -20.78 -11.32 -6.39
C SER A 126 -21.76 -12.19 -7.18
N ALA A 127 -23.04 -11.84 -7.23
CA ALA A 127 -24.06 -12.58 -7.97
C ALA A 127 -23.91 -12.50 -9.50
N ILE A 128 -23.22 -11.49 -10.04
CA ILE A 128 -23.00 -11.31 -11.48
C ILE A 128 -21.62 -11.78 -11.97
N LYS A 129 -20.70 -12.12 -11.05
CA LYS A 129 -19.27 -12.44 -11.31
C LYS A 129 -19.02 -13.69 -12.19
N GLY A 130 -20.06 -14.39 -12.63
CA GLY A 130 -19.99 -15.64 -13.41
C GLY A 130 -20.44 -15.53 -14.87
N LYS A 131 -20.77 -14.33 -15.38
CA LYS A 131 -20.97 -14.14 -16.83
C LYS A 131 -19.61 -13.94 -17.47
N GLU A 132 -19.31 -14.65 -18.55
CA GLU A 132 -18.12 -14.39 -19.39
C GLU A 132 -18.26 -13.00 -20.00
N GLU A 133 -17.84 -11.98 -19.26
CA GLU A 133 -17.66 -10.63 -19.78
C GLU A 133 -16.27 -10.53 -20.40
N GLU A 134 -16.21 -9.91 -21.57
CA GLU A 134 -14.95 -9.54 -22.22
C GLU A 134 -14.14 -8.65 -21.27
N ALA A 135 -12.81 -8.83 -21.27
CA ALA A 135 -11.94 -8.09 -20.36
C ALA A 135 -12.02 -6.58 -20.64
N PRO A 136 -12.09 -5.71 -19.60
CA PRO A 136 -12.13 -4.26 -19.77
C PRO A 136 -11.04 -3.73 -20.72
N SER A 137 -9.82 -4.25 -20.63
CA SER A 137 -8.71 -3.88 -21.50
C SER A 137 -9.02 -4.08 -22.98
N VAL A 138 -9.65 -5.21 -23.35
CA VAL A 138 -10.03 -5.54 -24.73
C VAL A 138 -11.17 -4.64 -25.21
N THR A 139 -12.24 -4.53 -24.43
CA THR A 139 -13.40 -3.72 -24.81
C THR A 139 -13.02 -2.24 -24.95
N LEU A 140 -12.20 -1.70 -24.04
CA LEU A 140 -11.78 -0.31 -24.08
C LEU A 140 -10.75 -0.05 -25.20
N GLN A 141 -9.83 -0.99 -25.47
CA GLN A 141 -8.92 -0.87 -26.62
C GLN A 141 -9.71 -0.78 -27.93
N LYS A 142 -10.70 -1.66 -28.13
CA LYS A 142 -11.56 -1.60 -29.32
C LYS A 142 -12.27 -0.25 -29.46
N GLN A 143 -12.77 0.31 -28.37
CA GLN A 143 -13.39 1.64 -28.40
C GLN A 143 -12.38 2.74 -28.81
N LEU A 144 -11.14 2.66 -28.34
CA LEU A 144 -10.09 3.61 -28.73
C LEU A 144 -9.73 3.49 -30.21
N ASP A 145 -9.63 2.26 -30.72
CA ASP A 145 -9.35 1.94 -32.13
C ASP A 145 -10.48 2.44 -33.04
N ASP A 146 -11.74 2.32 -32.60
CA ASP A 146 -12.94 2.83 -33.28
C ASP A 146 -13.07 4.36 -33.21
N GLY A 147 -12.09 5.07 -32.63
CA GLY A 147 -12.07 6.54 -32.54
C GLY A 147 -12.93 7.13 -31.43
N ALA A 148 -13.38 6.33 -30.46
CA ALA A 148 -14.12 6.84 -29.32
C ALA A 148 -13.27 7.77 -28.44
N PHE A 149 -13.96 8.59 -27.66
CA PHE A 149 -13.37 9.59 -26.74
C PHE A 149 -12.36 10.52 -27.44
N PRO A 150 -12.74 11.19 -28.53
CA PRO A 150 -11.83 12.09 -29.24
C PRO A 150 -11.29 13.16 -28.28
N ILE A 151 -10.01 13.47 -28.41
CA ILE A 151 -9.40 14.56 -27.65
C ILE A 151 -10.01 15.87 -28.15
N PRO A 152 -10.53 16.75 -27.28
CA PRO A 152 -11.09 18.04 -27.68
C PRO A 152 -10.09 18.86 -28.53
N SER A 153 -10.59 19.58 -29.53
CA SER A 153 -9.75 20.40 -30.42
C SER A 153 -9.07 21.56 -29.69
N ASP A 154 -9.71 22.05 -28.63
CA ASP A 154 -9.24 23.13 -27.76
C ASP A 154 -8.38 22.64 -26.59
N TYR A 155 -8.13 21.32 -26.48
CA TYR A 155 -7.27 20.78 -25.44
C TYR A 155 -5.82 21.23 -25.64
N ASP A 156 -5.29 21.94 -24.64
CA ASP A 156 -3.99 22.62 -24.62
C ASP A 156 -2.89 21.84 -23.88
N GLY A 157 -3.21 20.65 -23.36
CA GLY A 157 -2.28 19.83 -22.59
C GLY A 157 -1.47 18.84 -23.43
N PRO A 158 -0.68 17.97 -22.77
CA PRO A 158 0.20 17.02 -23.43
C PRO A 158 -0.57 15.99 -24.26
N ARG A 159 -0.01 15.64 -25.43
CA ARG A 159 -0.61 14.69 -26.38
C ARG A 159 0.34 13.55 -26.66
N LEU A 160 -0.19 12.35 -26.78
CA LEU A 160 0.51 11.21 -27.35
C LEU A 160 0.43 11.28 -28.87
N ASP A 161 1.51 10.87 -29.56
CA ASP A 161 1.53 10.74 -31.00
C ASP A 161 0.78 9.46 -31.43
N GLY A 162 -0.55 9.55 -31.45
CA GLY A 162 -1.41 8.39 -31.74
C GLY A 162 -1.33 7.33 -30.63
N ASP A 163 -0.99 6.09 -31.02
CA ASP A 163 -0.78 4.94 -30.11
C ASP A 163 0.71 4.65 -29.86
N ALA A 164 1.59 5.60 -30.18
CA ALA A 164 3.01 5.48 -29.91
C ALA A 164 3.29 5.48 -28.39
N ARG A 165 4.45 4.90 -28.01
CA ARG A 165 4.96 5.01 -26.65
C ARG A 165 5.17 6.49 -26.27
N PRO A 166 4.95 6.85 -25.01
CA PRO A 166 5.22 8.20 -24.52
C PRO A 166 6.71 8.55 -24.65
N THR A 167 7.03 9.83 -24.69
CA THR A 167 8.41 10.35 -24.63
C THR A 167 8.69 10.91 -23.23
N SER A 168 9.96 11.19 -22.92
CA SER A 168 10.32 11.92 -21.69
C SER A 168 9.59 13.26 -21.61
N ASP A 169 9.55 14.00 -22.72
CA ASP A 169 8.93 15.33 -22.81
C ASP A 169 7.42 15.26 -22.56
N PHE A 170 6.76 14.18 -23.02
CA PHE A 170 5.35 13.94 -22.69
C PHE A 170 5.15 13.74 -21.19
N VAL A 171 6.02 12.96 -20.54
CA VAL A 171 5.93 12.72 -19.08
C VAL A 171 6.11 14.02 -18.31
N ASP A 172 7.12 14.83 -18.67
CA ASP A 172 7.37 16.11 -18.03
C ASP A 172 6.18 17.07 -18.19
N ALA A 173 5.65 17.19 -19.41
CA ALA A 173 4.46 18.01 -19.69
C ALA A 173 3.21 17.49 -18.95
N MET A 174 3.04 16.18 -18.83
CA MET A 174 1.97 15.54 -18.05
C MET A 174 2.06 15.85 -16.57
N VAL A 175 3.25 15.74 -15.99
CA VAL A 175 3.50 16.08 -14.59
C VAL A 175 3.17 17.55 -14.31
N GLU A 176 3.61 18.47 -15.17
CA GLU A 176 3.29 19.90 -15.02
C GLU A 176 1.78 20.18 -15.18
N HIS A 177 1.11 19.49 -16.09
CA HIS A 177 -0.35 19.56 -16.26
C HIS A 177 -1.08 19.12 -14.98
N PHE A 178 -0.63 18.05 -14.33
CA PHE A 178 -1.15 17.61 -13.04
C PHE A 178 -0.85 18.57 -11.89
N LYS A 179 0.36 19.14 -11.82
CA LYS A 179 0.72 20.17 -10.83
C LYS A 179 -0.11 21.45 -10.97
N ALA A 180 -0.68 21.70 -12.15
CA ALA A 180 -1.64 22.77 -12.40
C ALA A 180 -3.10 22.41 -12.05
N GLY A 181 -3.35 21.19 -11.53
CA GLY A 181 -4.68 20.70 -11.17
C GLY A 181 -5.56 20.36 -12.37
N LYS A 182 -4.98 20.22 -13.57
CA LYS A 182 -5.71 19.89 -14.80
C LYS A 182 -5.78 18.37 -15.00
N LEU A 183 -6.86 17.90 -15.62
CA LEU A 183 -7.07 16.48 -15.97
C LEU A 183 -6.60 16.20 -17.40
N LEU A 184 -6.19 14.96 -17.67
CA LEU A 184 -5.95 14.50 -19.03
C LEU A 184 -7.28 14.09 -19.70
N PRO A 185 -7.39 14.18 -21.03
CA PRO A 185 -8.47 13.54 -21.78
C PRO A 185 -8.50 12.03 -21.53
N LYS A 186 -9.71 11.48 -21.40
CA LYS A 186 -9.94 10.05 -21.11
C LYS A 186 -9.22 9.10 -22.07
N ARG A 187 -9.12 9.47 -23.35
CA ARG A 187 -8.37 8.72 -24.37
C ARG A 187 -6.91 8.54 -23.97
N ILE A 188 -6.22 9.61 -23.60
CA ILE A 188 -4.81 9.57 -23.19
C ILE A 188 -4.65 8.73 -21.92
N VAL A 189 -5.55 8.89 -20.94
CA VAL A 189 -5.55 8.09 -19.71
C VAL A 189 -5.61 6.59 -20.03
N TRP A 190 -6.56 6.17 -20.86
CA TRP A 190 -6.71 4.76 -21.20
C TRP A 190 -5.58 4.22 -22.08
N GLN A 191 -5.02 5.04 -22.97
CA GLN A 191 -3.81 4.67 -23.73
C GLN A 191 -2.63 4.40 -22.80
N ILE A 192 -2.39 5.24 -21.79
CA ILE A 192 -1.33 5.03 -20.78
C ILE A 192 -1.58 3.73 -19.99
N LEU A 193 -2.81 3.55 -19.49
CA LEU A 193 -3.17 2.38 -18.69
C LEU A 193 -3.01 1.07 -19.49
N ILE A 194 -3.52 1.02 -20.72
CA ILE A 194 -3.43 -0.17 -21.57
C ILE A 194 -1.99 -0.40 -22.06
N GLY A 195 -1.26 0.68 -22.38
CA GLY A 195 0.15 0.61 -22.76
C GLY A 195 1.02 -0.05 -21.69
N ALA A 196 0.85 0.35 -20.43
CA ALA A 196 1.51 -0.29 -19.30
C ALA A 196 1.03 -1.73 -19.07
N TYR A 197 -0.28 -1.98 -19.15
CA TYR A 197 -0.87 -3.31 -19.00
C TYR A 197 -0.27 -4.34 -19.96
N ASN A 198 -0.09 -3.94 -21.23
CA ASN A 198 0.48 -4.80 -22.26
C ASN A 198 1.92 -5.24 -21.98
N ILE A 199 2.64 -4.51 -21.13
CA ILE A 199 3.97 -4.92 -20.64
C ILE A 199 3.79 -5.80 -19.40
N LEU A 200 3.05 -5.32 -18.39
CA LEU A 200 2.91 -5.96 -17.08
C LEU A 200 2.35 -7.39 -17.17
N LYS A 201 1.42 -7.64 -18.11
CA LYS A 201 0.79 -8.96 -18.28
C LYS A 201 1.76 -10.04 -18.78
N GLU A 202 2.85 -9.64 -19.43
CA GLU A 202 3.89 -10.52 -19.94
C GLU A 202 5.02 -10.75 -18.92
N GLU A 203 5.05 -10.00 -17.82
CA GLU A 203 6.07 -10.15 -16.79
C GLU A 203 5.82 -11.37 -15.90
N GLU A 204 6.89 -11.94 -15.38
CA GLU A 204 6.81 -13.02 -14.41
C GLU A 204 6.32 -12.52 -13.05
N THR A 205 5.87 -13.43 -12.19
CA THR A 205 5.40 -13.07 -10.85
C THR A 205 6.54 -12.59 -9.95
N LEU A 206 7.74 -13.14 -10.14
CA LEU A 206 8.99 -12.66 -9.57
C LEU A 206 9.84 -12.14 -10.71
N VAL A 207 10.13 -10.84 -10.75
CA VAL A 207 10.92 -10.24 -11.83
C VAL A 207 12.38 -10.16 -11.45
N ASP A 208 13.26 -10.76 -12.25
CA ASP A 208 14.71 -10.71 -12.07
C ASP A 208 15.29 -9.39 -12.61
N VAL A 209 16.00 -8.64 -11.76
CA VAL A 209 16.59 -7.32 -12.07
C VAL A 209 18.09 -7.32 -11.78
N PRO A 210 18.95 -7.51 -12.79
CA PRO A 210 20.38 -7.34 -12.60
C PRO A 210 20.75 -5.86 -12.46
N ILE A 211 21.83 -5.56 -11.74
CA ILE A 211 22.45 -4.22 -11.69
C ILE A 211 23.81 -4.28 -12.39
N PRO A 212 23.89 -4.01 -13.70
CA PRO A 212 25.17 -3.95 -14.42
C PRO A 212 26.11 -2.87 -13.87
N GLU A 213 27.40 -2.99 -14.18
CA GLU A 213 28.44 -2.02 -13.81
C GLU A 213 28.04 -0.59 -14.20
N GLY A 214 28.21 0.34 -13.24
CA GLY A 214 27.86 1.76 -13.43
C GLY A 214 26.37 2.07 -13.42
N GLN A 215 25.50 1.08 -13.16
CA GLN A 215 24.07 1.29 -13.01
C GLN A 215 23.64 1.30 -11.54
N THR A 216 22.44 1.83 -11.30
CA THR A 216 21.84 1.90 -9.97
C THR A 216 20.36 1.51 -10.02
N VAL A 217 19.86 1.00 -8.90
CA VAL A 217 18.45 0.71 -8.67
C VAL A 217 17.96 1.46 -7.44
N ASP A 218 16.90 2.25 -7.56
CA ASP A 218 16.19 2.82 -6.42
C ASP A 218 14.94 2.02 -6.10
N VAL A 219 14.86 1.53 -4.86
CA VAL A 219 13.67 0.88 -4.29
C VAL A 219 12.87 1.92 -3.52
N ILE A 220 11.63 2.12 -3.96
CA ILE A 220 10.67 3.11 -3.46
C ILE A 220 9.52 2.33 -2.82
N GLY A 221 9.20 2.65 -1.56
CA GLY A 221 8.06 2.04 -0.86
C GLY A 221 6.75 2.76 -1.14
N ASP A 222 5.82 2.68 -0.20
CA ASP A 222 4.47 3.23 -0.31
C ASP A 222 4.48 4.74 -0.58
N VAL A 223 3.61 5.22 -1.47
CA VAL A 223 3.43 6.65 -1.78
C VAL A 223 2.00 7.15 -1.62
N HIS A 224 1.01 6.25 -1.61
CA HIS A 224 -0.38 6.49 -1.17
C HIS A 224 -1.02 7.80 -1.67
N GLY A 225 -0.98 8.06 -2.98
CA GLY A 225 -1.66 9.22 -3.55
C GLY A 225 -1.14 10.60 -3.08
N GLN A 226 0.04 10.67 -2.47
CA GLN A 226 0.72 11.92 -2.09
C GLN A 226 1.53 12.50 -3.26
N PHE A 227 0.85 12.97 -4.31
CA PHE A 227 1.47 13.32 -5.59
C PHE A 227 2.61 14.35 -5.50
N TYR A 228 2.49 15.39 -4.67
CA TYR A 228 3.52 16.42 -4.56
C TYR A 228 4.80 15.90 -3.88
N ASP A 229 4.64 15.08 -2.84
CA ASP A 229 5.75 14.38 -2.20
C ASP A 229 6.39 13.38 -3.17
N PHE A 230 5.57 12.67 -3.93
CA PHE A 230 6.04 11.76 -4.97
C PHE A 230 6.85 12.48 -6.06
N MET A 231 6.42 13.68 -6.49
CA MET A 231 7.20 14.48 -7.44
C MET A 231 8.54 14.91 -6.83
N HIS A 232 8.57 15.30 -5.56
CA HIS A 232 9.82 15.62 -4.89
C HIS A 232 10.73 14.39 -4.77
N LEU A 233 10.18 13.23 -4.41
CA LEU A 233 10.92 11.96 -4.42
C LEU A 233 11.58 11.73 -5.79
N LEU A 234 10.87 11.93 -6.90
CA LEU A 234 11.43 11.75 -8.24
C LEU A 234 12.56 12.76 -8.56
N THR A 235 12.57 13.94 -7.94
CA THR A 235 13.71 14.88 -8.07
C THR A 235 14.95 14.41 -7.30
N LEU A 236 14.77 13.60 -6.26
CA LEU A 236 15.86 13.06 -5.44
C LEU A 236 16.42 11.76 -6.03
N THR A 237 15.56 10.89 -6.55
CA THR A 237 15.98 9.69 -7.29
C THR A 237 16.58 10.08 -8.64
N GLY A 238 16.00 11.07 -9.31
CA GLY A 238 16.19 11.30 -10.74
C GLY A 238 15.27 10.41 -11.57
N ALA A 239 15.14 10.74 -12.86
CA ALA A 239 14.31 9.99 -13.79
C ALA A 239 14.90 8.60 -14.10
N PRO A 240 14.06 7.60 -14.45
CA PRO A 240 14.55 6.35 -15.02
C PRO A 240 15.36 6.60 -16.29
N SER A 241 16.41 5.80 -16.49
CA SER A 241 17.24 5.86 -17.69
C SER A 241 17.87 4.49 -17.95
N SER A 242 18.67 4.36 -19.01
CA SER A 242 19.39 3.12 -19.28
C SER A 242 20.39 2.71 -18.18
N SER A 243 20.79 3.64 -17.30
CA SER A 243 21.70 3.40 -16.18
C SER A 243 21.04 3.58 -14.80
N HIS A 244 19.75 3.86 -14.76
CA HIS A 244 19.03 4.12 -13.52
C HIS A 244 17.65 3.48 -13.55
N THR A 245 17.45 2.51 -12.66
CA THR A 245 16.24 1.72 -12.56
C THR A 245 15.44 2.13 -11.32
N LEU A 246 14.12 2.22 -11.45
CA LEU A 246 13.19 2.43 -10.33
C LEU A 246 12.38 1.16 -10.08
N VAL A 247 12.27 0.77 -8.82
CA VAL A 247 11.39 -0.31 -8.34
C VAL A 247 10.39 0.29 -7.36
N PHE A 248 9.12 0.30 -7.75
CA PHE A 248 8.01 0.73 -6.90
C PHE A 248 7.44 -0.48 -6.17
N ASP A 249 7.57 -0.53 -4.85
CA ASP A 249 7.20 -1.67 -4.02
C ASP A 249 5.76 -1.58 -3.47
N GLY A 250 4.81 -1.38 -4.39
CA GLY A 250 3.38 -1.36 -4.09
C GLY A 250 2.85 -0.08 -3.43
N ASP A 251 1.54 -0.06 -3.18
CA ASP A 251 0.82 0.98 -2.47
C ASP A 251 1.01 2.38 -3.07
N LEU A 252 0.75 2.45 -4.38
CA LEU A 252 0.79 3.67 -5.18
C LEU A 252 -0.46 4.54 -4.94
N VAL A 253 -1.58 3.89 -4.63
CA VAL A 253 -2.91 4.50 -4.56
C VAL A 253 -3.51 4.43 -3.17
N ASP A 254 -4.74 4.94 -3.06
CA ASP A 254 -5.53 5.07 -1.83
C ASP A 254 -4.95 6.06 -0.81
N ARG A 255 -5.78 6.45 0.16
CA ARG A 255 -5.49 7.42 1.24
C ARG A 255 -5.36 8.86 0.72
N GLY A 256 -4.30 9.15 -0.03
CA GLY A 256 -4.09 10.43 -0.65
C GLY A 256 -5.10 10.70 -1.78
N SER A 257 -5.35 11.98 -2.05
CA SER A 257 -6.38 12.41 -3.00
C SER A 257 -5.87 12.60 -4.45
N TRP A 258 -4.63 12.17 -4.72
CA TRP A 258 -3.97 12.30 -6.02
C TRP A 258 -3.41 10.95 -6.50
N SER A 259 -4.15 9.87 -6.22
CA SER A 259 -3.76 8.51 -6.58
C SER A 259 -3.70 8.31 -8.08
N VAL A 260 -4.62 8.93 -8.84
CA VAL A 260 -4.67 8.75 -10.30
C VAL A 260 -3.47 9.42 -10.98
N GLU A 261 -3.02 10.58 -10.51
CA GLU A 261 -1.85 11.28 -11.05
C GLU A 261 -0.56 10.47 -10.82
N ILE A 262 -0.39 9.89 -9.62
CA ILE A 262 0.73 8.98 -9.34
C ILE A 262 0.67 7.77 -10.26
N LEU A 263 -0.48 7.09 -10.32
CA LEU A 263 -0.61 5.86 -11.10
C LEU A 263 -0.32 6.10 -12.58
N LEU A 264 -0.85 7.18 -13.15
CA LEU A 264 -0.58 7.55 -14.54
C LEU A 264 0.89 7.88 -14.78
N THR A 265 1.54 8.56 -13.84
CA THR A 265 2.97 8.88 -13.95
C THR A 265 3.82 7.61 -13.93
N VAL A 266 3.58 6.72 -12.97
CA VAL A 266 4.31 5.44 -12.83
C VAL A 266 4.08 4.54 -14.05
N PHE A 267 2.84 4.43 -14.53
CA PHE A 267 2.51 3.60 -15.70
C PHE A 267 3.05 4.19 -17.01
N CYS A 268 3.09 5.52 -17.14
CA CYS A 268 3.73 6.18 -18.27
C CYS A 268 5.23 5.88 -18.29
N TYR A 269 5.91 5.95 -17.14
CA TYR A 269 7.29 5.52 -17.00
C TYR A 269 7.49 4.03 -17.29
N LYS A 270 6.58 3.15 -16.83
CA LYS A 270 6.64 1.72 -17.17
C LYS A 270 6.54 1.49 -18.67
N TRP A 271 5.65 2.23 -19.34
CA TRP A 271 5.45 2.11 -20.78
C TRP A 271 6.66 2.63 -21.58
N LEU A 272 7.28 3.71 -21.12
CA LEU A 272 8.48 4.29 -21.71
C LEU A 272 9.74 3.44 -21.46
N TYR A 273 9.97 3.02 -20.22
CA TYR A 273 11.17 2.34 -19.75
C TYR A 273 10.85 0.94 -19.20
N PRO A 274 10.34 0.00 -20.00
CA PRO A 274 9.87 -1.30 -19.52
C PRO A 274 10.93 -2.15 -18.82
N ARG A 275 12.22 -1.89 -19.10
CA ARG A 275 13.37 -2.59 -18.52
C ARG A 275 14.04 -1.87 -17.36
N ASN A 276 13.59 -0.66 -17.02
CA ASN A 276 14.18 0.16 -15.96
C ASN A 276 13.12 0.66 -14.96
N VAL A 277 11.86 0.29 -15.14
CA VAL A 277 10.78 0.63 -14.21
C VAL A 277 10.05 -0.67 -13.88
N PHE A 278 10.08 -1.06 -12.62
CA PHE A 278 9.45 -2.26 -12.11
C PHE A 278 8.44 -1.87 -11.03
N ILE A 279 7.32 -2.58 -10.98
CA ILE A 279 6.21 -2.26 -10.09
C ILE A 279 5.76 -3.55 -9.45
N ASN A 280 6.02 -3.70 -8.16
CA ASN A 280 5.42 -4.77 -7.38
C ASN A 280 4.00 -4.34 -6.97
N ARG A 281 3.14 -5.34 -6.80
CA ARG A 281 1.80 -5.15 -6.26
C ARG A 281 1.89 -4.92 -4.74
N GLY A 282 1.18 -3.92 -4.23
CA GLY A 282 0.90 -3.75 -2.82
C GLY A 282 -0.48 -4.26 -2.43
N ASN A 283 -0.82 -4.22 -1.14
CA ASN A 283 -2.17 -4.60 -0.72
C ASN A 283 -3.22 -3.58 -1.17
N HIS A 284 -2.85 -2.32 -1.41
CA HIS A 284 -3.74 -1.30 -1.93
C HIS A 284 -3.97 -1.38 -3.44
N GLU A 285 -3.19 -2.15 -4.20
CA GLU A 285 -3.55 -2.52 -5.58
C GLU A 285 -4.53 -3.72 -5.61
N THR A 286 -5.57 -3.64 -4.77
CA THR A 286 -6.63 -4.64 -4.66
C THR A 286 -8.01 -4.00 -4.64
N SER A 287 -8.95 -4.74 -5.22
CA SER A 287 -10.34 -4.33 -5.40
C SER A 287 -11.01 -3.96 -4.07
N ASP A 288 -10.73 -4.73 -3.03
CA ASP A 288 -11.37 -4.53 -1.73
C ASP A 288 -10.81 -3.31 -0.99
N MET A 289 -9.51 -3.00 -1.12
CA MET A 289 -8.93 -1.79 -0.55
C MET A 289 -9.45 -0.55 -1.27
N ASN A 290 -9.43 -0.53 -2.61
CA ASN A 290 -9.78 0.66 -3.37
C ASN A 290 -11.23 1.12 -3.19
N ARG A 291 -12.15 0.19 -2.90
CA ARG A 291 -13.57 0.49 -2.59
C ARG A 291 -13.74 1.26 -1.28
N VAL A 292 -12.79 1.11 -0.35
CA VAL A 292 -12.88 1.66 1.02
C VAL A 292 -11.99 2.89 1.19
N TYR A 293 -10.80 2.87 0.59
CA TYR A 293 -9.71 3.79 0.93
C TYR A 293 -9.46 4.91 -0.09
N GLY A 294 -10.24 4.98 -1.17
CA GLY A 294 -10.41 6.21 -1.95
C GLY A 294 -10.25 6.07 -3.46
N TYR A 295 -9.42 5.14 -3.95
CA TYR A 295 -9.05 5.07 -5.36
C TYR A 295 -10.23 4.80 -6.29
N GLU A 296 -11.18 3.94 -5.90
CA GLU A 296 -12.41 3.73 -6.70
C GLU A 296 -13.18 5.05 -6.87
N GLY A 297 -13.34 5.79 -5.77
CA GLY A 297 -14.06 7.06 -5.76
C GLY A 297 -13.35 8.12 -6.58
N GLU A 298 -12.03 8.22 -6.45
CA GLU A 298 -11.21 9.19 -7.17
C GLU A 298 -11.21 8.93 -8.68
N SER A 299 -10.87 7.70 -9.11
CA SER A 299 -10.81 7.31 -10.52
C SER A 299 -12.18 7.41 -11.20
N THR A 300 -13.26 6.99 -10.51
CA THR A 300 -14.63 7.12 -11.01
C THR A 300 -15.04 8.58 -11.16
N LYS A 301 -14.69 9.45 -10.20
CA LYS A 301 -15.03 10.87 -10.28
C LYS A 301 -14.28 11.57 -11.42
N LYS A 302 -12.98 11.28 -11.60
CA LYS A 302 -12.15 11.92 -12.62
C LYS A 302 -12.45 11.38 -14.03
N TYR A 303 -12.64 10.07 -14.18
CA TYR A 303 -12.66 9.41 -15.49
C TYR A 303 -13.80 8.40 -15.71
N GLY A 304 -14.68 8.20 -14.72
CA GLY A 304 -15.83 7.32 -14.80
C GLY A 304 -15.55 5.85 -14.44
N PRO A 305 -16.60 5.04 -14.23
CA PRO A 305 -16.48 3.69 -13.63
C PRO A 305 -15.64 2.70 -14.44
N GLN A 306 -15.60 2.84 -15.77
CA GLN A 306 -14.80 1.95 -16.63
C GLN A 306 -13.31 2.09 -16.39
N THR A 307 -12.85 3.27 -15.95
CA THR A 307 -11.44 3.49 -15.61
C THR A 307 -11.06 2.68 -14.38
N PHE A 308 -11.93 2.63 -13.36
CA PHE A 308 -11.69 1.79 -12.18
C PHE A 308 -11.66 0.30 -12.55
N LYS A 309 -12.61 -0.18 -13.37
CA LYS A 309 -12.62 -1.57 -13.84
C LYS A 309 -11.35 -1.95 -14.60
N LEU A 310 -10.86 -1.04 -15.46
CA LEU A 310 -9.58 -1.23 -16.14
C LEU A 310 -8.43 -1.30 -15.14
N SER A 311 -8.36 -0.39 -14.17
CA SER A 311 -7.33 -0.45 -13.12
C SER A 311 -7.38 -1.75 -12.31
N GLU A 312 -8.57 -2.25 -11.96
CA GLU A 312 -8.73 -3.52 -11.25
C GLU A 312 -8.15 -4.70 -12.04
N GLU A 313 -8.33 -4.71 -13.37
CA GLU A 313 -7.71 -5.69 -14.25
C GLU A 313 -6.18 -5.53 -14.29
N ILE A 314 -5.68 -4.30 -14.45
CA ILE A 314 -4.24 -4.04 -14.55
C ILE A 314 -3.52 -4.42 -13.25
N PHE A 315 -4.12 -4.11 -12.09
CA PHE A 315 -3.56 -4.48 -10.80
C PHE A 315 -3.39 -6.00 -10.64
N THR A 316 -4.17 -6.81 -11.36
CA THR A 316 -3.98 -8.28 -11.36
C THR A 316 -2.72 -8.72 -12.09
N ALA A 317 -2.20 -7.90 -13.00
CA ALA A 317 -0.99 -8.14 -13.78
C ALA A 317 0.29 -7.66 -13.10
N LEU A 318 0.22 -6.83 -12.07
CA LEU A 318 1.40 -6.40 -11.34
C LEU A 318 2.16 -7.61 -10.75
N PRO A 319 3.47 -7.74 -11.01
CA PRO A 319 4.34 -8.69 -10.31
C PRO A 319 4.18 -8.62 -8.79
N LEU A 320 4.48 -9.71 -8.09
CA LEU A 320 4.35 -9.74 -6.62
C LEU A 320 5.67 -9.42 -5.91
N ALA A 321 6.80 -9.61 -6.59
CA ALA A 321 8.11 -9.32 -6.05
C ALA A 321 9.14 -9.07 -7.16
N THR A 322 10.24 -8.45 -6.77
CA THR A 322 11.41 -8.20 -7.62
C THR A 322 12.66 -8.80 -6.98
N LEU A 323 13.48 -9.50 -7.76
CA LEU A 323 14.75 -10.07 -7.32
C LEU A 323 15.91 -9.26 -7.90
N ILE A 324 16.48 -8.38 -7.07
CA ILE A 324 17.59 -7.52 -7.47
C ILE A 324 18.90 -8.28 -7.26
N THR A 325 19.74 -8.41 -8.30
CA THR A 325 21.06 -9.07 -8.20
C THR A 325 22.17 -8.13 -8.65
N ALA A 326 23.13 -7.86 -7.75
CA ALA A 326 24.33 -7.12 -8.06
C ALA A 326 25.19 -7.86 -9.10
N SER A 327 25.87 -7.13 -9.99
CA SER A 327 26.79 -7.76 -10.96
C SER A 327 28.22 -7.92 -10.41
N GLU A 328 28.58 -7.16 -9.39
CA GLU A 328 29.92 -7.11 -8.81
C GLU A 328 29.92 -7.65 -7.36
N PRO A 329 31.04 -8.22 -6.90
CA PRO A 329 31.17 -8.62 -5.50
C PRO A 329 31.11 -7.40 -4.57
N PRO A 330 30.75 -7.60 -3.29
CA PRO A 330 30.80 -6.52 -2.31
C PRO A 330 32.18 -5.88 -2.24
N ARG A 331 32.22 -4.54 -2.21
CA ARG A 331 33.47 -3.80 -2.02
C ARG A 331 34.02 -4.02 -0.61
N SER A 332 35.33 -4.10 -0.46
CA SER A 332 36.00 -4.34 0.82
C SER A 332 35.97 -3.12 1.75
N ASP A 333 35.79 -1.93 1.19
CA ASP A 333 35.70 -0.64 1.89
C ASP A 333 34.26 -0.21 2.18
N ALA A 334 33.27 -0.90 1.61
CA ALA A 334 31.85 -0.61 1.83
C ALA A 334 31.43 -0.98 3.25
N SER A 335 30.53 -0.18 3.83
CA SER A 335 29.92 -0.49 5.11
C SER A 335 29.24 -1.87 5.03
N PRO A 336 29.40 -2.76 6.02
CA PRO A 336 28.77 -4.08 6.04
C PRO A 336 27.28 -3.90 6.36
N ASN A 337 26.50 -3.44 5.38
CA ASN A 337 25.06 -3.30 5.48
C ASN A 337 24.38 -4.15 4.38
N PRO A 338 23.76 -5.28 4.74
CA PRO A 338 23.71 -5.87 6.07
C PRO A 338 25.04 -6.53 6.50
N PRO A 339 25.31 -6.66 7.81
CA PRO A 339 26.53 -7.28 8.31
C PRO A 339 26.47 -8.80 8.16
N ASN A 340 27.52 -9.39 7.55
CA ASN A 340 27.62 -10.80 7.19
C ASN A 340 26.49 -11.28 6.24
N PRO A 341 26.39 -10.70 5.04
CA PRO A 341 25.31 -11.03 4.11
C PRO A 341 25.46 -12.47 3.58
N THR A 342 24.34 -13.18 3.42
CA THR A 342 24.31 -14.32 2.52
C THR A 342 24.51 -13.81 1.09
N LEU A 343 25.45 -14.42 0.36
CA LEU A 343 25.76 -14.07 -1.01
C LEU A 343 25.33 -15.21 -1.93
N CYS A 344 24.81 -14.88 -3.11
CA CYS A 344 24.63 -15.87 -4.16
C CYS A 344 25.77 -15.75 -5.17
N LYS A 345 26.54 -16.82 -5.37
CA LYS A 345 27.65 -16.85 -6.33
C LYS A 345 28.62 -15.67 -6.15
N GLY A 346 28.85 -15.25 -4.91
CA GLY A 346 29.78 -14.17 -4.55
C GLY A 346 29.22 -12.74 -4.66
N VAL A 347 27.96 -12.56 -5.09
CA VAL A 347 27.33 -11.25 -5.20
C VAL A 347 26.13 -11.09 -4.26
N LYS A 348 25.76 -9.84 -3.96
CA LYS A 348 24.57 -9.55 -3.16
C LYS A 348 23.31 -9.71 -3.99
N ARG A 349 22.24 -10.14 -3.31
CA ARG A 349 20.91 -10.31 -3.91
C ARG A 349 19.82 -9.89 -2.94
N PHE A 350 18.87 -9.11 -3.41
CA PHE A 350 17.79 -8.56 -2.58
C PHE A 350 16.44 -9.04 -3.08
N PHE A 351 15.60 -9.53 -2.16
CA PHE A 351 14.21 -9.88 -2.47
C PHE A 351 13.32 -8.71 -2.05
N VAL A 352 12.71 -8.04 -3.03
CA VAL A 352 11.85 -6.88 -2.82
C VAL A 352 10.39 -7.32 -2.87
N VAL A 353 9.65 -7.09 -1.79
CA VAL A 353 8.25 -7.51 -1.64
C VAL A 353 7.51 -6.53 -0.72
N HIS A 354 6.33 -6.08 -1.12
CA HIS A 354 5.59 -5.07 -0.36
C HIS A 354 5.30 -5.51 1.09
N GLY A 355 4.65 -6.66 1.23
CA GLY A 355 4.31 -7.31 2.49
C GLY A 355 5.54 -7.93 3.16
N GLY A 356 5.57 -9.26 3.24
CA GLY A 356 6.70 -9.91 3.88
C GLY A 356 6.81 -11.37 3.55
N LEU A 357 7.38 -12.10 4.51
CA LEU A 357 7.67 -13.52 4.36
C LEU A 357 6.47 -14.40 4.71
N PHE A 358 6.71 -15.70 4.59
CA PHE A 358 5.67 -16.70 4.44
C PHE A 358 5.32 -17.40 5.75
N SER A 359 4.12 -17.96 5.80
CA SER A 359 3.63 -18.81 6.88
C SER A 359 4.31 -20.17 6.92
N ARG A 360 4.99 -20.57 5.85
CA ARG A 360 5.65 -21.87 5.69
C ARG A 360 7.15 -21.69 5.55
N ASP A 361 7.91 -22.57 6.19
CA ASP A 361 9.37 -22.50 6.23
C ASP A 361 10.04 -23.07 4.96
N ASP A 362 9.28 -23.80 4.15
CA ASP A 362 9.78 -24.49 2.96
C ASP A 362 9.70 -23.68 1.67
N VAL A 363 9.12 -22.47 1.69
CA VAL A 363 8.93 -21.64 0.49
C VAL A 363 10.25 -21.24 -0.16
N THR A 364 10.31 -21.39 -1.48
CA THR A 364 11.45 -21.06 -2.35
C THR A 364 11.13 -19.93 -3.32
N LEU A 365 12.15 -19.38 -4.00
CA LEU A 365 11.94 -18.44 -5.10
C LEU A 365 11.12 -19.05 -6.25
N ASP A 366 11.22 -20.36 -6.50
CA ASP A 366 10.46 -21.04 -7.55
C ASP A 366 8.97 -21.17 -7.17
N ASP A 367 8.66 -21.36 -5.88
CA ASP A 367 7.29 -21.29 -5.39
C ASP A 367 6.68 -19.90 -5.62
N VAL A 368 7.47 -18.83 -5.43
CA VAL A 368 7.06 -17.44 -5.71
C VAL A 368 6.81 -17.23 -7.21
N ARG A 369 7.74 -17.67 -8.07
CA ARG A 369 7.59 -17.60 -9.54
C ARG A 369 6.32 -18.32 -10.02
N ALA A 370 6.02 -19.47 -9.42
CA ALA A 370 4.90 -20.31 -9.80
C ALA A 370 3.52 -19.77 -9.38
N ILE A 371 3.45 -18.70 -8.58
CA ILE A 371 2.15 -18.11 -8.17
C ILE A 371 1.41 -17.61 -9.42
N PRO A 372 0.22 -18.15 -9.75
CA PRO A 372 -0.50 -17.80 -10.96
C PRO A 372 -1.33 -16.53 -10.75
N ARG A 373 -0.66 -15.38 -10.54
CA ARG A 373 -1.28 -14.11 -10.11
C ARG A 373 -2.45 -13.66 -10.99
N MET A 374 -2.33 -13.83 -12.31
CA MET A 374 -3.37 -13.48 -13.30
C MET A 374 -4.60 -14.39 -13.20
N LYS A 375 -4.43 -15.66 -12.81
CA LYS A 375 -5.53 -16.60 -12.61
C LYS A 375 -6.22 -16.36 -11.27
N LEU A 376 -5.46 -16.08 -10.22
CA LEU A 376 -6.00 -15.78 -8.89
C LEU A 376 -6.72 -14.44 -8.86
N LYS A 377 -6.24 -13.46 -9.63
CA LYS A 377 -6.72 -12.07 -9.73
C LYS A 377 -6.57 -11.29 -8.41
N GLN A 378 -7.25 -11.71 -7.35
CA GLN A 378 -7.21 -11.08 -6.03
C GLN A 378 -6.51 -12.01 -5.02
N PRO A 379 -5.80 -11.45 -4.01
CA PRO A 379 -4.95 -12.24 -3.11
C PRO A 379 -5.70 -13.20 -2.19
N GLY A 380 -7.02 -13.01 -2.00
CA GLY A 380 -7.81 -13.83 -1.07
C GLY A 380 -7.52 -13.48 0.39
N GLN A 381 -7.58 -14.48 1.27
CA GLN A 381 -7.34 -14.32 2.72
C GLN A 381 -6.19 -15.21 3.22
N GLU A 382 -5.66 -16.09 2.37
CA GLU A 382 -4.62 -17.08 2.70
C GLU A 382 -3.74 -17.38 1.47
N GLY A 383 -2.63 -18.07 1.69
CA GLY A 383 -1.70 -18.48 0.64
C GLY A 383 -0.64 -17.42 0.34
N LEU A 384 0.35 -17.81 -0.49
CA LEU A 384 1.57 -17.02 -0.71
C LEU A 384 1.28 -15.61 -1.24
N MET A 385 0.33 -15.46 -2.16
CA MET A 385 -0.04 -14.14 -2.70
C MET A 385 -0.62 -13.22 -1.62
N CYS A 386 -1.39 -13.74 -0.67
CA CYS A 386 -1.89 -12.96 0.45
C CYS A 386 -0.73 -12.57 1.39
N GLU A 387 0.13 -13.53 1.73
CA GLU A 387 1.24 -13.33 2.66
C GLU A 387 2.25 -12.30 2.15
N MET A 388 2.59 -12.35 0.86
CA MET A 388 3.48 -11.39 0.20
C MET A 388 2.96 -9.96 0.21
N LEU A 389 1.65 -9.74 0.38
CA LEU A 389 1.06 -8.39 0.40
C LEU A 389 0.73 -7.90 1.81
N TRP A 390 0.59 -8.80 2.79
CA TRP A 390 -0.02 -8.47 4.10
C TRP A 390 0.80 -8.82 5.34
N CYS A 391 1.87 -9.61 5.21
CA CYS A 391 2.67 -10.01 6.37
C CYS A 391 3.53 -8.84 6.90
N ASP A 392 3.76 -8.86 8.22
CA ASP A 392 4.57 -7.87 8.93
C ASP A 392 5.57 -8.54 9.89
N ALA A 393 6.57 -7.79 10.36
CA ALA A 393 7.38 -8.16 11.52
C ALA A 393 6.83 -7.50 12.81
N PRO A 394 7.14 -8.01 14.04
CA PRO A 394 7.94 -9.19 14.38
C PRO A 394 7.15 -10.41 14.92
N GLY A 395 7.75 -11.62 14.78
CA GLY A 395 7.41 -12.88 15.45
C GLY A 395 6.28 -13.70 14.78
N ARG A 396 6.29 -15.04 14.90
CA ARG A 396 5.25 -15.91 14.27
C ARG A 396 3.94 -15.87 15.06
N GLY A 397 2.93 -15.19 14.52
CA GLY A 397 1.62 -15.09 15.17
C GLY A 397 0.55 -14.47 14.29
N PRO A 398 -0.71 -14.41 14.78
CA PRO A 398 -1.79 -13.75 14.05
C PRO A 398 -1.41 -12.31 13.74
N SER A 399 -1.56 -11.91 12.48
CA SER A 399 -1.24 -10.54 12.07
C SER A 399 -2.03 -9.52 12.88
N LYS A 400 -1.35 -8.44 13.25
CA LYS A 400 -1.96 -7.29 13.91
C LYS A 400 -3.05 -6.63 13.04
N ARG A 401 -2.96 -6.81 11.71
CA ARG A 401 -3.92 -6.31 10.72
C ARG A 401 -5.15 -7.19 10.58
N GLY A 402 -5.11 -8.44 11.07
CA GLY A 402 -6.23 -9.38 10.96
C GLY A 402 -6.27 -10.19 9.66
N VAL A 403 -5.27 -10.01 8.79
CA VAL A 403 -4.97 -10.78 7.58
C VAL A 403 -3.44 -10.91 7.44
N GLY A 404 -2.94 -12.05 6.96
CA GLY A 404 -1.51 -12.38 6.98
C GLY A 404 -1.01 -12.87 8.34
N LEU A 405 0.31 -12.88 8.52
CA LEU A 405 0.98 -13.26 9.78
C LEU A 405 2.09 -12.28 10.16
N GLY A 406 2.44 -12.32 11.45
CA GLY A 406 3.74 -11.82 11.91
C GLY A 406 4.86 -12.80 11.54
N PHE A 407 6.07 -12.35 11.21
CA PHE A 407 7.27 -13.20 11.09
C PHE A 407 8.47 -12.64 11.87
N GLY A 408 9.29 -13.53 12.44
CA GLY A 408 10.42 -13.17 13.29
C GLY A 408 11.78 -13.17 12.57
N PRO A 409 12.86 -12.75 13.27
CA PRO A 409 14.21 -12.75 12.72
C PRO A 409 14.74 -14.16 12.40
N ASP A 410 14.22 -15.18 13.08
CA ASP A 410 14.46 -16.60 12.81
C ASP A 410 13.93 -17.02 11.43
N ILE A 411 12.69 -16.63 11.09
CA ILE A 411 12.08 -16.90 9.79
C ILE A 411 12.84 -16.17 8.68
N THR A 412 13.14 -14.88 8.89
CA THR A 412 13.91 -14.11 7.91
C THR A 412 15.26 -14.75 7.64
N ARG A 413 16.02 -15.07 8.70
CA ARG A 413 17.34 -15.71 8.57
C ARG A 413 17.28 -17.03 7.81
N ALA A 414 16.39 -17.93 8.22
CA ALA A 414 16.26 -19.24 7.60
C ALA A 414 15.91 -19.13 6.11
N TRP A 415 14.99 -18.23 5.76
CA TRP A 415 14.56 -18.04 4.38
C TRP A 415 15.64 -17.40 3.51
N THR A 416 16.35 -16.38 4.03
CA THR A 416 17.43 -15.71 3.32
C THR A 416 18.62 -16.64 3.08
N GLU A 417 18.99 -17.45 4.07
CA GLU A 417 20.06 -18.45 3.93
C GLU A 417 19.68 -19.52 2.90
N LYS A 418 18.45 -20.05 2.97
CA LYS A 418 17.96 -21.09 2.06
C LYS A 418 17.94 -20.64 0.59
N ASN A 419 17.57 -19.39 0.34
CA ASN A 419 17.37 -18.86 -1.02
C ASN A 419 18.56 -18.02 -1.53
N GLU A 420 19.68 -18.01 -0.79
CA GLU A 420 20.88 -17.22 -1.09
C GLU A 420 20.57 -15.71 -1.28
N ILE A 421 19.74 -15.16 -0.39
CA ILE A 421 19.31 -13.76 -0.39
C ILE A 421 20.09 -12.99 0.67
N THR A 422 20.64 -11.85 0.31
CA THR A 422 21.35 -10.94 1.22
C THR A 422 20.40 -10.27 2.23
N ALA A 423 19.29 -9.72 1.74
CA ALA A 423 18.25 -9.13 2.58
C ALA A 423 16.91 -9.09 1.85
N VAL A 424 15.84 -9.08 2.64
CA VAL A 424 14.48 -8.77 2.18
C VAL A 424 14.28 -7.26 2.32
N ILE A 425 13.85 -6.61 1.25
CA ILE A 425 13.42 -5.21 1.25
C ILE A 425 11.90 -5.23 1.14
N ARG A 426 11.23 -4.47 2.02
CA ARG A 426 9.77 -4.40 2.08
C ARG A 426 9.28 -2.98 2.33
N ALA A 427 7.97 -2.78 2.25
CA ALA A 427 7.32 -1.49 2.48
C ALA A 427 6.17 -1.58 3.53
N HIS A 428 4.93 -1.19 3.23
CA HIS A 428 3.66 -1.46 3.98
C HIS A 428 3.52 -0.91 5.42
N GLU A 429 4.63 -0.58 6.09
CA GLU A 429 4.68 -0.13 7.47
C GLU A 429 5.37 1.22 7.58
N VAL A 430 4.62 2.22 8.07
CA VAL A 430 5.17 3.54 8.34
C VAL A 430 6.34 3.46 9.33
N ARG A 431 7.48 4.01 8.92
CA ARG A 431 8.69 4.17 9.75
C ARG A 431 8.92 5.65 10.01
N GLN A 432 9.18 6.00 11.28
CA GLN A 432 9.27 7.42 11.69
C GLN A 432 10.39 8.15 10.94
N GLY A 433 11.51 7.48 10.70
CA GLY A 433 12.64 7.99 9.91
C GLY A 433 12.58 7.63 8.42
N GLY A 434 11.42 7.20 7.91
CA GLY A 434 11.25 6.76 6.51
C GLY A 434 11.74 5.35 6.21
N TYR A 435 12.66 4.80 7.01
CA TYR A 435 13.10 3.40 6.88
C TYR A 435 13.48 2.78 8.23
N SER A 436 13.62 1.45 8.25
CA SER A 436 14.25 0.71 9.35
C SER A 436 15.04 -0.49 8.85
N VAL A 437 16.18 -0.75 9.51
CA VAL A 437 16.98 -1.96 9.30
C VAL A 437 16.73 -2.88 10.50
N GLU A 438 16.13 -4.03 10.24
CA GLU A 438 15.58 -4.96 11.21
C GLU A 438 16.22 -6.35 11.05
N HIS A 439 15.93 -7.25 12.00
CA HIS A 439 16.36 -8.67 11.94
C HIS A 439 17.87 -8.87 11.69
N GLY A 440 18.69 -7.99 12.28
CA GLY A 440 20.15 -8.04 12.12
C GLY A 440 20.64 -7.63 10.72
N GLY A 441 19.85 -6.84 9.98
CA GLY A 441 20.16 -6.40 8.62
C GLY A 441 19.42 -7.19 7.53
N LEU A 442 18.84 -8.33 7.87
CA LEU A 442 18.22 -9.22 6.88
C LEU A 442 16.82 -8.77 6.43
N LEU A 443 16.21 -7.82 7.15
CA LEU A 443 14.93 -7.21 6.78
C LEU A 443 15.08 -5.69 6.77
N ILE A 444 14.67 -5.06 5.68
CA ILE A 444 14.74 -3.62 5.48
C ILE A 444 13.34 -3.14 5.14
N THR A 445 12.80 -2.21 5.93
CA THR A 445 11.52 -1.57 5.65
C THR A 445 11.77 -0.17 5.10
N VAL A 446 11.23 0.16 3.93
CA VAL A 446 11.31 1.47 3.27
C VAL A 446 9.90 2.03 3.06
N PHE A 447 9.67 3.28 3.44
CA PHE A 447 8.36 3.94 3.34
C PHE A 447 8.52 5.32 2.72
N SER A 448 7.81 5.61 1.63
CA SER A 448 8.09 6.75 0.75
C SER A 448 7.02 7.86 0.81
N ALA A 449 6.08 7.80 1.75
CA ALA A 449 5.06 8.82 1.99
C ALA A 449 5.37 9.64 3.27
N PRO A 450 5.94 10.86 3.15
CA PRO A 450 6.28 11.67 4.33
C PRO A 450 5.03 12.29 4.93
N ASN A 451 5.04 12.57 6.24
CA ASN A 451 3.88 13.06 6.98
C ASN A 451 2.58 12.32 6.59
N TYR A 452 2.64 10.98 6.61
CA TYR A 452 1.60 10.13 6.06
C TYR A 452 0.20 10.55 6.52
N VAL A 453 -0.74 10.60 5.56
CA VAL A 453 -2.13 11.07 5.74
C VAL A 453 -2.27 12.43 6.42
N ASP A 454 -1.28 13.32 6.22
CA ASP A 454 -1.17 14.66 6.76
C ASP A 454 -1.16 14.75 8.31
N GLN A 455 -0.92 13.63 9.00
CA GLN A 455 -1.11 13.52 10.46
C GLN A 455 0.05 12.86 11.21
N VAL A 456 0.82 11.98 10.56
CA VAL A 456 1.77 11.11 11.27
C VAL A 456 3.09 11.82 11.57
N GLY A 457 3.52 12.75 10.73
CA GLY A 457 4.78 13.48 10.90
C GLY A 457 6.05 12.63 10.75
N ASN A 458 5.97 11.49 10.06
CA ASN A 458 7.15 10.69 9.71
C ASN A 458 7.95 11.32 8.55
N LEU A 459 9.24 11.03 8.49
CA LEU A 459 10.02 11.18 7.25
C LEU A 459 9.64 10.09 6.26
N ALA A 460 10.00 10.29 5.00
CA ALA A 460 10.02 9.25 3.97
C ALA A 460 11.44 8.89 3.58
N ALA A 461 11.62 7.73 2.95
CA ALA A 461 12.89 7.30 2.39
C ALA A 461 12.73 6.50 1.09
N PHE A 462 13.84 6.37 0.37
CA PHE A 462 14.05 5.35 -0.66
C PHE A 462 15.45 4.75 -0.49
N ALA A 463 15.68 3.56 -1.05
CA ALA A 463 16.96 2.85 -0.97
C ALA A 463 17.62 2.73 -2.35
N ARG A 464 18.80 3.31 -2.53
CA ARG A 464 19.62 3.18 -3.75
C ARG A 464 20.61 2.04 -3.60
N ILE A 465 20.66 1.16 -4.60
CA ILE A 465 21.58 0.02 -4.68
C ILE A 465 22.46 0.15 -5.92
N ASP A 466 23.78 0.00 -5.77
CA ASP A 466 24.72 0.01 -6.89
C ASP A 466 25.10 -1.39 -7.40
N SER A 467 25.96 -1.46 -8.43
CA SER A 467 26.41 -2.70 -9.06
C SER A 467 27.16 -3.66 -8.13
N SER A 468 27.69 -3.17 -7.00
CA SER A 468 28.34 -3.98 -5.95
C SER A 468 27.36 -4.43 -4.86
N GLY A 469 26.10 -4.00 -4.96
CA GLY A 469 25.06 -4.22 -3.96
C GLY A 469 25.25 -3.38 -2.70
N GLU A 470 25.97 -2.26 -2.76
CA GLU A 470 25.98 -1.29 -1.69
C GLU A 470 24.66 -0.54 -1.67
N MET A 471 24.06 -0.42 -0.48
CA MET A 471 22.76 0.22 -0.29
C MET A 471 22.90 1.52 0.50
N LYS A 472 22.35 2.60 -0.04
CA LYS A 472 22.27 3.90 0.61
C LYS A 472 20.82 4.36 0.72
N PHE A 473 20.43 4.78 1.92
CA PHE A 473 19.12 5.38 2.16
C PHE A 473 19.20 6.89 2.00
N THR A 474 18.20 7.46 1.33
CA THR A 474 17.97 8.91 1.27
C THR A 474 16.65 9.19 1.94
N THR A 475 16.63 10.11 2.91
CA THR A 475 15.41 10.50 3.64
C THR A 475 14.97 11.91 3.24
N PHE A 476 13.67 12.17 3.31
CA PHE A 476 13.09 13.48 2.96
C PHE A 476 11.81 13.79 3.74
N GLU A 477 11.48 15.08 3.79
CA GLU A 477 10.32 15.64 4.48
C GLU A 477 9.16 15.92 3.52
N ALA A 478 7.97 16.07 4.09
CA ALA A 478 6.76 16.38 3.35
C ALA A 478 6.85 17.78 2.72
N GLN A 479 6.33 17.87 1.51
CA GLN A 479 6.29 19.10 0.73
C GLN A 479 4.96 19.85 0.95
N PRO A 480 4.95 21.19 0.82
CA PRO A 480 3.71 21.95 0.91
C PRO A 480 2.71 21.52 -0.16
N VAL A 481 1.54 21.06 0.27
CA VAL A 481 0.44 20.70 -0.63
C VAL A 481 -0.26 21.98 -1.08
N ARG A 482 -0.45 22.18 -2.39
CA ARG A 482 -1.41 23.20 -2.86
C ARG A 482 -2.80 22.81 -2.35
N PRO A 483 -3.57 23.70 -1.70
CA PRO A 483 -4.89 23.35 -1.20
C PRO A 483 -5.77 22.85 -2.35
N CYS A 484 -6.02 21.54 -2.37
CA CYS A 484 -7.08 20.98 -3.18
C CYS A 484 -8.41 21.34 -2.51
N PRO A 485 -9.44 21.80 -3.24
CA PRO A 485 -10.79 21.78 -2.69
C PRO A 485 -11.04 20.36 -2.18
N PRO A 486 -11.50 20.17 -0.93
CA PRO A 486 -11.65 18.84 -0.37
C PRO A 486 -12.42 17.98 -1.37
N ALA A 487 -11.79 16.91 -1.84
CA ALA A 487 -12.53 15.88 -2.54
C ALA A 487 -13.67 15.48 -1.59
N PRO A 488 -14.94 15.43 -2.05
CA PRO A 488 -15.95 14.70 -1.32
C PRO A 488 -15.54 13.22 -1.44
N LEU A 489 -14.59 12.82 -0.59
CA LEU A 489 -14.15 11.45 -0.43
C LEU A 489 -15.39 10.64 0.00
N SER A 490 -15.58 9.52 -0.71
CA SER A 490 -16.46 8.40 -0.39
C SER A 490 -17.41 8.59 0.81
N SER A 491 -18.69 8.84 0.50
CA SER A 491 -19.84 8.57 1.39
C SER A 491 -19.60 8.68 2.91
N SER A 492 -19.02 9.75 3.46
CA SER A 492 -18.86 9.94 4.92
C SER A 492 -18.20 8.79 5.71
N THR A 493 -17.62 7.77 5.06
CA THR A 493 -17.19 6.53 5.73
C THR A 493 -15.74 6.56 6.16
N THR A 494 -14.94 7.49 5.63
CA THR A 494 -13.48 7.43 5.76
C THR A 494 -12.84 8.79 6.03
N THR A 495 -13.59 9.78 6.55
CA THR A 495 -13.00 11.07 7.01
C THR A 495 -12.25 10.95 8.35
N TRP A 496 -12.05 9.74 8.86
CA TRP A 496 -11.28 9.48 10.08
C TRP A 496 -10.44 8.22 9.92
N ILE A 497 -9.38 8.31 9.11
CA ILE A 497 -8.17 7.53 9.35
C ILE A 497 -7.01 8.51 9.43
#